data_AF-A0A7V6CR49-F1
#
_entry.id   AF-A0A7V6CR49-F1
#
_cell.length_a   1.000
_cell.length_b   1.000
_cell.length_c   1.000
_cell.angle_alpha   90.00
_cell.angle_beta   90.00
_cell.angle_gamma   90.00
#
_symmetry.space_group_name_H-M   'P 1'
#
loop_
_entity.id
_entity.type
_entity.pdbx_description
1 polymer ?
#
loop_
_entity_poly.entity_id
_entity_poly.type
_entity_poly.pdbx_seq_one_letter_code
_entity_poly.pdbx_strand_id
1 'polypeptide(L)'
;MNRIGLACLGALLMGLCVCAQPATGIEKPITAIELRGVEAGSPPAIMALLQPLMGVQPTAEQLQAAFRAVADWYRQRGYVLAQVANYEQDEAGKLVVEIAEGKVEEIVVQGNRRTQAGVLRRLIGLKPGEVYNEERVQRIRQRLGRFPFLRDAKLGPEAGSEPGMARLLLQVEEERSLDVALAAGYSSEDGFIGYAELQESNFAGLGHRVRLQWQREQVRDPSTGDLVPLRASYAFSYEAPRILPGAFNFGVEVYDRSPFYPVFYTNLDSLRRYERRRGFNAYIGLDWRELFELRVRFRSDEVDYDDAPPGLISPVEQRANRGRIDAVGFQVLYDTREGRPFTRAGLYATALMEHTLSRSDFRFSRVVGEAQYYIPFGSERVLLLRGLAGMASDPLPLSEKFWLGGFELLRGYDQD
;
A
#
# COMPACT_ATOMS: atom_id res chain seq x y z
N MET A 1 -43.46 -27.66 -33.31
CA MET A 1 -42.91 -28.43 -32.18
C MET A 1 -41.58 -27.81 -31.77
N ASN A 2 -41.33 -27.76 -30.46
CA ASN A 2 -40.19 -27.19 -29.73
C ASN A 2 -40.22 -25.69 -29.40
N ARG A 3 -40.18 -25.49 -28.08
CA ARG A 3 -40.46 -24.29 -27.30
C ARG A 3 -39.20 -23.43 -27.18
N ILE A 4 -39.41 -22.12 -27.15
CA ILE A 4 -38.43 -21.10 -26.76
C ILE A 4 -38.37 -21.10 -25.23
N GLY A 5 -37.20 -21.38 -24.67
CA GLY A 5 -36.93 -21.36 -23.23
C GLY A 5 -36.10 -20.14 -22.84
N LEU A 6 -36.75 -19.22 -22.13
CA LEU A 6 -36.18 -18.04 -21.47
C LEU A 6 -35.36 -18.51 -20.25
N ALA A 7 -34.07 -18.22 -20.19
CA ALA A 7 -33.24 -18.52 -19.02
C ALA A 7 -33.12 -17.27 -18.13
N CYS A 8 -33.88 -17.25 -17.03
CA CYS A 8 -33.75 -16.28 -15.94
C CYS A 8 -32.44 -16.53 -15.15
N LEU A 9 -31.59 -15.50 -15.01
CA LEU A 9 -30.57 -15.46 -13.97
C LEU A 9 -31.27 -15.19 -12.62
N GLY A 10 -31.40 -16.24 -11.80
CA GLY A 10 -31.84 -16.14 -10.41
C GLY A 10 -30.68 -15.68 -9.52
N ALA A 11 -30.82 -14.49 -8.93
CA ALA A 11 -30.00 -14.06 -7.81
C ALA A 11 -30.31 -14.95 -6.60
N LEU A 12 -29.34 -15.76 -6.17
CA LEU A 12 -29.38 -16.49 -4.91
C LEU A 12 -29.17 -15.51 -3.75
N LEU A 13 -30.28 -14.94 -3.28
CA LEU A 13 -30.41 -14.45 -1.91
C LEU A 13 -30.30 -15.67 -0.97
N MET A 14 -29.09 -15.97 -0.51
CA MET A 14 -28.91 -16.81 0.68
C MET A 14 -29.38 -15.99 1.88
N GLY A 15 -30.66 -16.17 2.24
CA GLY A 15 -31.16 -15.78 3.54
C GLY A 15 -30.34 -16.50 4.61
N LEU A 16 -29.70 -15.72 5.48
CA LEU A 16 -29.22 -16.23 6.76
C LEU A 16 -30.42 -16.84 7.48
N CYS A 17 -30.43 -18.17 7.58
CA CYS A 17 -31.38 -18.88 8.41
C CYS A 17 -30.98 -18.60 9.87
N VAL A 18 -31.66 -17.63 10.47
CA VAL A 18 -31.61 -17.40 11.91
C VAL A 18 -32.31 -18.60 12.54
N CYS A 19 -31.54 -19.52 13.13
CA CYS A 19 -32.10 -20.54 14.01
C CYS A 19 -32.75 -19.81 15.19
N ALA A 20 -34.08 -19.66 15.13
CA ALA A 20 -34.87 -19.13 16.23
C ALA A 20 -34.82 -20.13 17.40
N GLN A 21 -34.04 -19.81 18.43
CA GLN A 21 -34.22 -20.42 19.75
C GLN A 21 -35.60 -20.03 20.29
N PRO A 22 -36.29 -20.93 21.01
CA PRO A 22 -37.58 -20.62 21.61
C PRO A 22 -37.41 -19.45 22.58
N ALA A 23 -38.25 -18.42 22.40
CA ALA A 23 -38.26 -17.23 23.25
C ALA A 23 -38.60 -17.63 24.69
N THR A 24 -37.58 -17.79 25.54
CA THR A 24 -37.72 -17.52 26.97
C THR A 24 -38.08 -16.04 27.08
N GLY A 25 -39.36 -15.77 27.33
CA GLY A 25 -39.88 -14.42 27.51
C GLY A 25 -39.26 -13.78 28.75
N ILE A 26 -39.10 -12.47 28.72
CA ILE A 26 -38.72 -11.69 29.91
C ILE A 26 -39.91 -11.69 30.87
N GLU A 27 -39.78 -12.38 32.01
CA GLU A 27 -40.88 -12.61 32.96
C GLU A 27 -41.03 -11.47 33.98
N LYS A 28 -40.00 -10.64 34.14
CA LYS A 28 -39.98 -9.55 35.14
C LYS A 28 -39.52 -8.22 34.53
N PRO A 29 -39.88 -7.07 35.13
CA PRO A 29 -39.32 -5.78 34.74
C PRO A 29 -37.78 -5.79 34.85
N ILE A 30 -37.10 -5.22 33.87
CA ILE A 30 -35.63 -5.21 33.84
C ILE A 30 -35.10 -4.18 34.85
N THR A 31 -34.34 -4.64 35.86
CA THR A 31 -33.80 -3.78 36.92
C THR A 31 -32.37 -3.31 36.63
N ALA A 32 -31.61 -4.09 35.87
CA ALA A 32 -30.24 -3.79 35.46
C ALA A 32 -29.91 -4.47 34.12
N ILE A 33 -28.91 -3.96 33.40
CA ILE A 33 -28.41 -4.55 32.15
C ILE A 33 -26.91 -4.78 32.25
N GLU A 34 -26.45 -5.98 31.92
CA GLU A 34 -25.03 -6.33 31.78
C GLU A 34 -24.73 -6.69 30.33
N LEU A 35 -23.67 -6.10 29.79
CA LEU A 35 -23.17 -6.39 28.45
C LEU A 35 -21.95 -7.32 28.55
N ARG A 36 -21.95 -8.40 27.77
CA ARG A 36 -20.80 -9.30 27.60
C ARG A 36 -20.37 -9.33 26.14
N GLY A 37 -19.08 -9.60 25.90
CA GLY A 37 -18.53 -9.77 24.55
C GLY A 37 -18.28 -8.49 23.75
N VAL A 38 -18.36 -7.32 24.40
CA VAL A 38 -18.04 -6.02 23.78
C VAL A 38 -16.54 -5.77 23.87
N GLU A 39 -15.83 -5.89 22.75
CA GLU A 39 -14.38 -5.65 22.64
C GLU A 39 -14.08 -4.43 21.76
N ALA A 40 -14.72 -4.35 20.59
CA ALA A 40 -14.56 -3.27 19.62
C ALA A 40 -15.60 -2.15 19.78
N GLY A 41 -16.78 -2.47 20.32
CA GLY A 41 -17.84 -1.51 20.63
C GLY A 41 -17.53 -0.66 21.87
N SER A 42 -18.23 0.47 22.02
CA SER A 42 -18.19 1.28 23.24
C SER A 42 -19.30 0.81 24.18
N PRO A 43 -19.00 0.21 25.35
CA PRO A 43 -20.03 -0.29 26.26
C PRO A 43 -21.07 0.78 26.64
N PRO A 44 -20.71 2.06 26.92
CA PRO A 44 -21.69 3.11 27.16
C PRO A 44 -22.62 3.39 25.98
N ALA A 45 -22.10 3.36 24.75
CA ALA A 45 -22.91 3.63 23.56
C ALA A 45 -23.95 2.53 23.32
N ILE A 46 -23.56 1.27 23.53
CA ILE A 46 -24.46 0.13 23.41
C ILE A 46 -25.49 0.14 24.54
N MET A 47 -25.05 0.45 25.77
CA MET A 47 -25.95 0.56 26.92
C MET A 47 -27.03 1.62 26.70
N ALA A 48 -26.69 2.75 26.07
CA ALA A 48 -27.66 3.79 25.72
C ALA A 48 -28.76 3.30 24.76
N LEU A 49 -28.47 2.33 23.88
CA LEU A 49 -29.46 1.73 22.97
C LEU A 49 -30.42 0.80 23.72
N LEU A 50 -29.98 0.21 24.82
CA LEU A 50 -30.77 -0.71 25.64
C LEU A 50 -31.47 -0.03 26.82
N GLN A 51 -31.12 1.23 27.15
CA GLN A 51 -31.76 2.00 28.22
C GLN A 51 -33.30 2.01 28.18
N PRO A 52 -33.96 2.09 27.02
CA PRO A 52 -35.43 2.06 26.95
C PRO A 52 -36.07 0.77 27.51
N LEU A 53 -35.29 -0.31 27.67
CA LEU A 53 -35.76 -1.56 28.25
C LEU A 53 -35.76 -1.53 29.78
N MET A 54 -35.03 -0.60 30.42
CA MET A 54 -34.96 -0.54 31.89
C MET A 54 -36.29 -0.14 32.52
N GLY A 55 -36.65 -0.82 33.61
CA GLY A 55 -37.88 -0.58 34.38
C GLY A 55 -39.16 -1.10 33.71
N VAL A 56 -39.06 -1.66 32.50
CA VAL A 56 -40.20 -2.19 31.73
C VAL A 56 -40.07 -3.71 31.66
N GLN A 57 -41.20 -4.41 31.52
CA GLN A 57 -41.24 -5.80 31.06
C GLN A 57 -41.42 -5.78 29.53
N PRO A 58 -40.33 -5.82 28.74
CA PRO A 58 -40.42 -5.63 27.31
C PRO A 58 -41.11 -6.81 26.62
N THR A 59 -41.92 -6.50 25.60
CA THR A 59 -42.45 -7.51 24.70
C THR A 59 -41.33 -8.09 23.83
N ALA A 60 -41.57 -9.27 23.24
CA ALA A 60 -40.63 -9.87 22.28
C ALA A 60 -40.28 -8.91 21.12
N GLU A 61 -41.25 -8.11 20.68
CA GLU A 61 -41.04 -7.09 19.64
C GLU A 61 -40.12 -5.96 20.10
N GLN A 62 -40.30 -5.47 21.34
CA GLN A 62 -39.45 -4.42 21.91
C GLN A 62 -38.01 -4.89 22.11
N LEU A 63 -37.81 -6.14 22.57
CA LEU A 63 -36.48 -6.76 22.66
C LEU A 63 -35.82 -6.89 21.30
N GLN A 64 -36.53 -7.43 20.30
CA GLN A 64 -36.00 -7.56 18.95
C GLN A 64 -35.66 -6.20 18.33
N ALA A 65 -36.47 -5.16 18.57
CA ALA A 65 -36.19 -3.81 18.10
C ALA A 65 -34.91 -3.25 18.74
N ALA A 66 -34.71 -3.45 20.05
CA ALA A 66 -33.49 -3.04 20.74
C ALA A 66 -32.25 -3.79 20.24
N PHE A 67 -32.34 -5.11 20.06
CA PHE A 67 -31.22 -5.91 19.52
C PHE A 67 -30.89 -5.56 18.08
N ARG A 68 -31.90 -5.25 17.24
CA ARG A 68 -31.68 -4.71 15.90
C ARG A 68 -30.98 -3.35 15.96
N ALA A 69 -31.36 -2.46 16.88
CA ALA A 69 -30.70 -1.17 17.05
C ALA A 69 -29.21 -1.33 17.44
N VAL A 70 -28.89 -2.30 18.30
CA VAL A 70 -27.50 -2.66 18.62
C VAL A 70 -26.77 -3.16 17.37
N ALA A 71 -27.32 -4.13 16.64
CA ALA A 71 -26.71 -4.66 15.42
C ALA A 71 -26.51 -3.58 14.34
N ASP A 72 -27.47 -2.66 14.17
CA ASP A 72 -27.38 -1.55 13.23
C ASP A 72 -26.32 -0.54 13.63
N TRP A 73 -26.15 -0.26 14.94
CA TRP A 73 -25.07 0.60 15.45
C TRP A 73 -23.68 0.07 15.10
N TYR A 74 -23.50 -1.26 15.21
CA TYR A 74 -22.28 -1.95 14.82
C TYR A 74 -22.08 -1.95 13.31
N ARG A 75 -23.14 -2.24 12.54
CA ARG A 75 -23.11 -2.27 11.07
C ARG A 75 -22.71 -0.92 10.47
N GLN A 76 -23.20 0.18 11.03
CA GLN A 76 -22.84 1.55 10.62
C GLN A 76 -21.34 1.88 10.82
N ARG A 77 -20.61 1.07 11.61
CA ARG A 77 -19.18 1.20 11.88
C ARG A 77 -18.33 0.10 11.23
N GLY A 78 -18.94 -0.69 10.34
CA GLY A 78 -18.27 -1.75 9.58
C GLY A 78 -18.24 -3.12 10.28
N TYR A 79 -18.79 -3.27 11.48
CA TYR A 79 -18.88 -4.55 12.19
C TYR A 79 -20.14 -5.32 11.73
N VAL A 80 -20.15 -5.74 10.47
CA VAL A 80 -21.33 -6.31 9.81
C VAL A 80 -21.74 -7.70 10.32
N LEU A 81 -20.84 -8.38 11.02
CA LEU A 81 -21.07 -9.70 11.62
C LEU A 81 -21.55 -9.62 13.08
N ALA A 82 -21.63 -8.41 13.64
CA ALA A 82 -22.03 -8.23 15.02
C ALA A 82 -23.52 -8.50 15.23
N GLN A 83 -23.83 -9.28 16.25
CA GLN A 83 -25.20 -9.63 16.63
C GLN A 83 -25.31 -9.91 18.13
N VAL A 84 -26.53 -9.83 18.66
CA VAL A 84 -26.83 -10.37 19.99
C VAL A 84 -26.92 -11.88 19.85
N ALA A 85 -25.99 -12.60 20.47
CA ALA A 85 -25.87 -14.05 20.37
C ALA A 85 -26.78 -14.76 21.38
N ASN A 86 -26.90 -14.22 22.60
CA ASN A 86 -27.74 -14.75 23.65
C ASN A 86 -28.24 -13.60 24.56
N TYR A 87 -29.34 -13.84 25.25
CA TYR A 87 -29.81 -12.98 26.32
C TYR A 87 -30.50 -13.80 27.40
N GLU A 88 -30.26 -13.45 28.66
CA GLU A 88 -30.84 -14.14 29.82
C GLU A 88 -31.26 -13.13 30.89
N GLN A 89 -32.37 -13.40 31.58
CA GLN A 89 -32.79 -12.62 32.73
C GLN A 89 -32.58 -13.43 34.01
N ASP A 90 -31.86 -12.86 34.98
CA ASP A 90 -31.67 -13.50 36.28
C ASP A 90 -32.90 -13.35 37.20
N GLU A 91 -32.88 -14.04 38.35
CA GLU A 91 -33.98 -14.01 39.31
C GLU A 91 -34.25 -12.60 39.89
N ALA A 92 -33.24 -11.72 39.90
CA ALA A 92 -33.30 -10.35 40.39
C ALA A 92 -33.79 -9.33 39.32
N GLY A 93 -34.08 -9.80 38.11
CA GLY A 93 -34.56 -8.97 36.99
C GLY A 93 -33.45 -8.32 36.17
N LYS A 94 -32.19 -8.71 36.35
CA LYS A 94 -31.07 -8.22 35.54
C LYS A 94 -31.02 -8.94 34.21
N LEU A 95 -30.98 -8.18 33.12
CA LEU A 95 -30.83 -8.68 31.76
C LEU A 95 -29.33 -8.76 31.40
N VAL A 96 -28.83 -9.96 31.15
CA VAL A 96 -27.50 -10.20 30.60
C VAL A 96 -27.64 -10.34 29.08
N VAL A 97 -26.95 -9.48 28.32
CA VAL A 97 -26.94 -9.50 26.86
C VAL A 97 -25.54 -9.86 26.38
N GLU A 98 -25.44 -10.97 25.66
CA GLU A 98 -24.18 -11.44 25.09
C GLU A 98 -24.09 -11.01 23.63
N ILE A 99 -23.12 -10.15 23.34
CA ILE A 99 -22.88 -9.60 22.01
C ILE A 99 -21.72 -10.38 21.39
N ALA A 100 -21.98 -11.00 20.25
CA ALA A 100 -20.94 -11.55 19.40
C ALA A 100 -20.61 -10.53 18.32
N GLU A 101 -19.44 -9.89 18.40
CA GLU A 101 -19.02 -8.87 17.44
C GLU A 101 -18.55 -9.42 16.08
N GLY A 102 -18.47 -10.75 15.95
CA GLY A 102 -17.96 -11.42 14.76
C GLY A 102 -16.44 -11.50 14.77
N LYS A 103 -15.88 -12.60 15.25
CA LYS A 103 -14.43 -12.82 15.31
C LYS A 103 -13.94 -13.68 14.16
N VAL A 104 -12.73 -13.40 13.68
CA VAL A 104 -12.06 -14.21 12.67
C VAL A 104 -11.60 -15.51 13.31
N GLU A 105 -12.18 -16.63 12.90
CA GLU A 105 -11.81 -17.96 13.40
C GLU A 105 -10.51 -18.45 12.75
N GLU A 106 -10.48 -18.46 11.43
CA GLU A 106 -9.32 -18.84 10.64
C GLU A 106 -9.32 -18.13 9.29
N ILE A 107 -8.16 -18.19 8.62
CA ILE A 107 -7.97 -17.66 7.27
C ILE A 107 -7.62 -18.82 6.35
N VAL A 108 -8.58 -19.18 5.51
CA VAL A 108 -8.47 -20.25 4.53
C VAL A 108 -8.02 -19.64 3.20
N VAL A 109 -6.98 -20.20 2.61
CA VAL A 109 -6.44 -19.74 1.31
C VAL A 109 -6.67 -20.85 0.29
N GLN A 110 -7.24 -20.50 -0.86
CA GLN A 110 -7.49 -21.41 -1.97
C GLN A 110 -7.04 -20.80 -3.29
N GLY A 111 -6.65 -21.66 -4.24
CA GLY A 111 -6.23 -21.27 -5.59
C GLY A 111 -4.75 -20.92 -5.73
N ASN A 112 -3.99 -20.86 -4.64
CA ASN A 112 -2.55 -20.66 -4.68
C ASN A 112 -1.84 -21.93 -5.18
N ARG A 113 -0.98 -21.80 -6.21
CA ARG A 113 -0.23 -22.92 -6.81
C ARG A 113 1.25 -22.82 -6.50
N ARG A 114 1.81 -21.63 -6.71
CA ARG A 114 3.23 -21.32 -6.47
C ARG A 114 3.42 -20.51 -5.20
N THR A 115 2.51 -19.60 -4.88
CA THR A 115 2.63 -18.76 -3.68
C THR A 115 2.31 -19.58 -2.44
N GLN A 116 3.13 -19.44 -1.41
CA GLN A 116 2.88 -20.15 -0.16
C GLN A 116 1.65 -19.56 0.56
N ALA A 117 0.77 -20.42 1.08
CA ALA A 117 -0.43 -19.95 1.79
C ALA A 117 -0.09 -19.07 3.01
N GLY A 118 1.04 -19.32 3.68
CA GLY A 118 1.53 -18.49 4.77
C GLY A 118 1.85 -17.05 4.35
N VAL A 119 2.36 -16.86 3.13
CA VAL A 119 2.61 -15.53 2.55
C VAL A 119 1.30 -14.79 2.35
N LEU A 120 0.29 -15.44 1.75
CA LEU A 120 -1.01 -14.82 1.51
C LEU A 120 -1.72 -14.42 2.82
N ARG A 121 -1.66 -15.27 3.86
CA ARG A 121 -2.15 -14.91 5.20
C ARG A 121 -1.42 -13.71 5.80
N ARG A 122 -0.09 -13.65 5.62
CA ARG A 122 0.74 -12.54 6.07
C ARG A 122 0.42 -11.23 5.31
N LEU A 123 0.10 -11.33 4.03
CA LEU A 123 -0.36 -10.20 3.22
C LEU A 123 -1.74 -9.69 3.64
N ILE A 124 -2.63 -10.55 4.13
CA ILE A 124 -3.91 -10.14 4.75
C ILE A 124 -3.64 -9.37 6.04
N GLY A 125 -2.76 -9.87 6.91
CA GLY A 125 -2.37 -9.18 8.15
C GLY A 125 -3.47 -9.16 9.23
N LEU A 126 -4.51 -9.99 9.09
CA LEU A 126 -5.47 -10.31 10.14
C LEU A 126 -5.00 -11.56 10.89
N LYS A 127 -5.26 -11.62 12.19
CA LYS A 127 -5.01 -12.80 13.01
C LYS A 127 -6.32 -13.45 13.42
N PRO A 128 -6.34 -14.78 13.58
CA PRO A 128 -7.40 -15.46 14.33
C PRO A 128 -7.66 -14.79 15.68
N GLY A 129 -8.93 -14.64 16.04
CA GLY A 129 -9.42 -13.96 17.24
C GLY A 129 -9.69 -12.46 17.08
N GLU A 130 -9.19 -11.81 16.02
CA GLU A 130 -9.48 -10.39 15.77
C GLU A 130 -10.95 -10.17 15.36
N VAL A 131 -11.53 -9.05 15.79
CA VAL A 131 -12.89 -8.66 15.40
C VAL A 131 -12.93 -8.28 13.92
N TYR A 132 -13.89 -8.83 13.20
CA TYR A 132 -14.12 -8.56 11.78
C TYR A 132 -14.61 -7.13 11.57
N ASN A 133 -13.97 -6.41 10.65
CA ASN A 133 -14.41 -5.10 10.21
C ASN A 133 -14.38 -5.02 8.68
N GLU A 134 -15.54 -4.81 8.06
CA GLU A 134 -15.70 -4.79 6.60
C GLU A 134 -14.82 -3.73 5.95
N GLU A 135 -14.71 -2.52 6.52
CA GLU A 135 -13.88 -1.46 5.95
C GLU A 135 -12.40 -1.85 5.94
N ARG A 136 -11.92 -2.51 7.00
CA ARG A 136 -10.55 -3.05 7.04
C ARG A 136 -10.35 -4.13 5.98
N VAL A 137 -11.31 -5.03 5.82
CA VAL A 137 -11.25 -6.10 4.80
C VAL A 137 -11.27 -5.52 3.39
N GLN A 138 -12.05 -4.47 3.12
CA GLN A 138 -12.03 -3.76 1.84
C GLN A 138 -10.66 -3.17 1.52
N ARG A 139 -10.00 -2.53 2.51
CA ARG A 139 -8.62 -2.04 2.34
C ARG A 139 -7.63 -3.17 2.05
N ILE A 140 -7.80 -4.33 2.70
CA ILE A 140 -6.99 -5.51 2.42
C ILE A 140 -7.21 -5.99 0.98
N ARG A 141 -8.45 -6.05 0.48
CA ARG A 141 -8.75 -6.41 -0.93
C ARG A 141 -8.05 -5.46 -1.90
N GLN A 142 -8.17 -4.15 -1.67
CA GLN A 142 -7.50 -3.13 -2.49
C GLN A 142 -5.97 -3.30 -2.48
N ARG A 143 -5.37 -3.62 -1.32
CA ARG A 143 -3.94 -3.91 -1.22
C ARG A 143 -3.56 -5.18 -1.96
N LEU A 144 -4.33 -6.27 -1.82
CA LEU A 144 -4.06 -7.53 -2.51
C LEU A 144 -4.01 -7.36 -4.03
N GLY A 145 -4.89 -6.51 -4.59
CA GLY A 145 -4.86 -6.14 -6.00
C GLY A 145 -3.64 -5.33 -6.45
N ARG A 146 -2.76 -4.89 -5.53
CA ARG A 146 -1.48 -4.22 -5.87
C ARG A 146 -0.34 -5.21 -6.11
N PHE A 147 -0.52 -6.49 -5.79
CA PHE A 147 0.49 -7.53 -6.02
C PHE A 147 0.37 -8.09 -7.44
N PRO A 148 1.37 -7.90 -8.32
CA PRO A 148 1.25 -8.25 -9.73
C PRO A 148 1.17 -9.77 -10.00
N PHE A 149 1.56 -10.60 -9.03
CA PHE A 149 1.45 -12.05 -9.13
C PHE A 149 0.04 -12.59 -8.80
N LEU A 150 -0.89 -11.72 -8.40
CA LEU A 150 -2.30 -12.05 -8.17
C LEU A 150 -3.13 -11.40 -9.27
N ARG A 151 -3.71 -12.22 -10.16
CA ARG A 151 -4.66 -11.75 -11.18
C ARG A 151 -5.97 -11.29 -10.55
N ASP A 152 -6.48 -12.10 -9.61
CA ASP A 152 -7.69 -11.83 -8.86
C ASP A 152 -7.54 -12.35 -7.42
N ALA A 153 -8.16 -11.66 -6.47
CA ALA A 153 -8.12 -12.00 -5.05
C ALA A 153 -9.45 -11.63 -4.39
N LYS A 154 -10.26 -12.65 -4.08
CA LYS A 154 -11.54 -12.51 -3.41
C LYS A 154 -11.41 -12.93 -1.96
N LEU A 155 -11.54 -11.96 -1.06
CA LEU A 155 -11.54 -12.19 0.39
C LEU A 155 -12.95 -11.98 0.92
N GLY A 156 -13.51 -12.93 1.67
CA GLY A 156 -14.84 -12.77 2.26
C GLY A 156 -15.05 -13.63 3.50
N PRO A 157 -15.99 -13.24 4.39
CA PRO A 157 -16.37 -14.06 5.52
C PRO A 157 -17.32 -15.19 5.09
N GLU A 158 -17.11 -16.37 5.64
CA GLU A 158 -17.99 -17.53 5.62
C GLU A 158 -18.39 -17.89 7.06
N ALA A 159 -19.47 -18.67 7.21
CA ALA A 159 -19.90 -19.16 8.51
C ALA A 159 -18.77 -19.96 9.19
N GLY A 160 -18.48 -19.56 10.44
CA GLY A 160 -17.56 -20.29 11.32
C GLY A 160 -18.19 -21.50 11.98
N SER A 161 -17.42 -22.14 12.86
CA SER A 161 -17.85 -23.31 13.63
C SER A 161 -18.89 -22.96 14.70
N GLU A 162 -18.83 -21.74 15.26
CA GLU A 162 -19.70 -21.25 16.33
C GLU A 162 -20.43 -19.95 15.94
N PRO A 163 -21.61 -19.68 16.53
CA PRO A 163 -22.28 -18.38 16.37
C PRO A 163 -21.34 -17.23 16.77
N GLY A 164 -21.17 -16.24 15.89
CA GLY A 164 -20.26 -15.12 16.13
C GLY A 164 -18.81 -15.35 15.71
N MET A 165 -18.48 -16.51 15.16
CA MET A 165 -17.21 -16.81 14.52
C MET A 165 -17.37 -16.82 13.00
N ALA A 166 -16.39 -16.31 12.29
CA ALA A 166 -16.37 -16.29 10.83
C ALA A 166 -15.02 -16.75 10.28
N ARG A 167 -15.06 -17.62 9.27
CA ARG A 167 -13.88 -18.04 8.53
C ARG A 167 -13.66 -17.10 7.37
N LEU A 168 -12.44 -16.58 7.22
CA LEU A 168 -12.12 -15.75 6.06
C LEU A 168 -11.60 -16.62 4.93
N LEU A 169 -12.38 -16.73 3.86
CA LEU A 169 -11.95 -17.40 2.65
C LEU A 169 -11.29 -16.39 1.71
N LEU A 170 -10.01 -16.62 1.43
CA LEU A 170 -9.26 -15.97 0.36
C LEU A 170 -9.16 -16.92 -0.84
N GLN A 171 -9.90 -16.62 -1.90
CA GLN A 171 -9.74 -17.27 -3.20
C GLN A 171 -8.83 -16.42 -4.07
N VAL A 172 -7.72 -16.98 -4.55
CA VAL A 172 -6.79 -16.29 -5.44
C VAL A 172 -6.70 -16.96 -6.81
N GLU A 173 -6.49 -16.14 -7.83
CA GLU A 173 -6.02 -16.58 -9.15
C GLU A 173 -4.61 -16.02 -9.35
N GLU A 174 -3.61 -16.90 -9.43
CA GLU A 174 -2.20 -16.50 -9.62
C GLU A 174 -1.90 -16.21 -11.10
N GLU A 175 -1.12 -15.17 -11.36
CA GLU A 175 -0.61 -14.80 -12.67
C GLU A 175 0.89 -15.09 -12.79
N ARG A 176 1.42 -15.06 -14.02
CA ARG A 176 2.86 -15.02 -14.25
C ARG A 176 3.48 -13.84 -13.49
N SER A 177 4.58 -14.12 -12.81
CA SER A 177 5.25 -13.18 -11.90
C SER A 177 6.61 -12.72 -12.42
N LEU A 178 7.05 -13.25 -13.56
CA LEU A 178 8.28 -12.86 -14.24
C LEU A 178 7.96 -11.87 -15.38
N ASP A 179 8.45 -10.65 -15.23
CA ASP A 179 8.44 -9.61 -16.24
C ASP A 179 9.83 -9.49 -16.86
N VAL A 180 9.87 -9.45 -18.19
CA VAL A 180 11.10 -9.21 -18.97
C VAL A 180 10.86 -8.00 -19.84
N ALA A 181 11.68 -6.96 -19.70
CA ALA A 181 11.64 -5.78 -20.55
C ALA A 181 12.97 -5.65 -21.30
N LEU A 182 12.90 -5.59 -22.61
CA LEU A 182 14.03 -5.32 -23.50
C LEU A 182 13.65 -4.14 -24.38
N ALA A 183 14.46 -3.09 -24.37
CA ALA A 183 14.27 -1.94 -25.23
C ALA A 183 15.58 -1.48 -25.84
N ALA A 184 15.51 -1.03 -27.07
CA ALA A 184 16.60 -0.36 -27.77
C ALA A 184 16.02 0.80 -28.56
N GLY A 185 16.74 1.91 -28.60
CA GLY A 185 16.34 3.12 -29.30
C GLY A 185 17.54 3.79 -29.95
N TYR A 186 17.28 4.59 -30.97
CA TYR A 186 18.27 5.46 -31.59
C TYR A 186 17.66 6.82 -31.82
N SER A 187 18.38 7.88 -31.45
CA SER A 187 18.06 9.27 -31.75
C SER A 187 19.23 9.91 -32.48
N SER A 188 18.95 10.83 -33.42
CA SER A 188 19.99 11.65 -34.04
C SER A 188 20.70 12.56 -33.03
N GLU A 189 20.04 12.88 -31.91
CA GLU A 189 20.57 13.79 -30.90
C GLU A 189 21.36 13.05 -29.84
N ASP A 190 20.82 11.94 -29.32
CA ASP A 190 21.41 11.17 -28.20
C ASP A 190 22.10 9.86 -28.63
N GLY A 191 22.01 9.45 -29.89
CA GLY A 191 22.58 8.18 -30.34
C GLY A 191 21.80 6.97 -29.82
N PHE A 192 22.50 5.85 -29.61
CA PHE A 192 21.89 4.59 -29.21
C PHE A 192 21.62 4.50 -27.71
N ILE A 193 20.43 4.01 -27.35
CA ILE A 193 20.08 3.58 -25.99
C ILE A 193 19.71 2.09 -26.00
N GLY A 194 20.18 1.36 -25.00
CA GLY A 194 19.86 -0.04 -24.74
C GLY A 194 19.43 -0.23 -23.30
N TYR A 195 18.42 -1.09 -23.11
CA TYR A 195 17.80 -1.37 -21.83
C TYR A 195 17.41 -2.84 -21.72
N ALA A 196 17.70 -3.43 -20.58
CA ALA A 196 17.23 -4.76 -20.23
C ALA A 196 16.84 -4.80 -18.74
N GLU A 197 15.69 -5.38 -18.45
CA GLU A 197 15.23 -5.61 -17.09
C GLU A 197 14.62 -7.00 -16.97
N LEU A 198 14.95 -7.65 -15.86
CA LEU A 198 14.32 -8.86 -15.39
C LEU A 198 13.73 -8.58 -14.01
N GLN A 199 12.43 -8.77 -13.86
CA GLN A 199 11.74 -8.60 -12.58
C GLN A 199 10.92 -9.85 -12.25
N GLU A 200 11.19 -10.47 -11.11
CA GLU A 200 10.40 -11.57 -10.56
C GLU A 200 9.68 -11.07 -9.30
N SER A 201 8.36 -10.87 -9.39
CA SER A 201 7.54 -10.28 -8.32
C SER A 201 7.03 -11.28 -7.29
N ASN A 202 7.27 -12.58 -7.48
CA ASN A 202 6.93 -13.65 -6.54
C ASN A 202 8.09 -14.65 -6.45
N PHE A 203 9.28 -14.12 -6.13
CA PHE A 203 10.51 -14.90 -6.04
C PHE A 203 10.36 -16.04 -5.05
N ALA A 204 10.63 -17.27 -5.50
CA ALA A 204 10.47 -18.51 -4.74
C ALA A 204 9.07 -18.74 -4.11
N GLY A 205 8.02 -18.08 -4.61
CA GLY A 205 6.67 -18.17 -4.05
C GLY A 205 6.49 -17.42 -2.73
N LEU A 206 7.40 -16.49 -2.40
CA LEU A 206 7.42 -15.74 -1.14
C LEU A 206 6.71 -14.38 -1.20
N GLY A 207 6.21 -13.98 -2.37
CA GLY A 207 5.69 -12.63 -2.63
C GLY A 207 6.77 -11.55 -2.57
N HIS A 208 8.05 -11.94 -2.66
CA HIS A 208 9.18 -11.03 -2.70
C HIS A 208 9.48 -10.64 -4.14
N ARG A 209 9.96 -9.41 -4.34
CA ARG A 209 10.36 -8.88 -5.64
C ARG A 209 11.88 -8.88 -5.76
N VAL A 210 12.37 -9.47 -6.85
CA VAL A 210 13.77 -9.36 -7.28
C VAL A 210 13.78 -8.61 -8.61
N ARG A 211 14.63 -7.60 -8.74
CA ARG A 211 14.81 -6.86 -10.01
C ARG A 211 16.29 -6.81 -10.36
N LEU A 212 16.60 -7.11 -11.61
CA LEU A 212 17.90 -6.87 -12.22
C LEU A 212 17.69 -5.92 -13.39
N GLN A 213 18.43 -4.84 -13.42
CA GLN A 213 18.36 -3.81 -14.44
C GLN A 213 19.74 -3.58 -15.05
N TRP A 214 19.78 -3.47 -16.37
CA TRP A 214 20.90 -3.02 -17.16
C TRP A 214 20.44 -1.94 -18.12
N GLN A 215 21.24 -0.89 -18.27
CA GLN A 215 21.00 0.11 -19.30
C GLN A 215 22.33 0.69 -19.77
N ARG A 216 22.38 1.15 -21.02
CA ARG A 216 23.52 1.88 -21.56
C ARG A 216 23.01 2.85 -22.61
N GLU A 217 23.54 4.06 -22.58
CA GLU A 217 23.19 5.10 -23.54
C GLU A 217 24.44 5.74 -24.14
N GLN A 218 24.26 6.34 -25.30
CA GLN A 218 25.18 7.30 -25.88
C GLN A 218 24.70 8.70 -25.54
N VAL A 219 25.62 9.64 -25.63
CA VAL A 219 25.34 11.06 -25.44
C VAL A 219 26.20 11.84 -26.44
N ARG A 220 25.68 12.97 -26.90
CA ARG A 220 26.48 13.91 -27.69
C ARG A 220 27.37 14.71 -26.75
N ASP A 221 28.67 14.60 -26.95
CA ASP A 221 29.64 15.41 -26.23
C ASP A 221 29.44 16.89 -26.62
N PRO A 222 29.12 17.78 -25.67
CA PRO A 222 28.90 19.21 -25.97
C PRO A 222 30.16 19.93 -26.46
N SER A 223 31.35 19.41 -26.17
CA SER A 223 32.63 20.03 -26.54
C SER A 223 33.10 19.64 -27.95
N THR A 224 32.89 18.38 -28.34
CA THR A 224 33.35 17.84 -29.64
C THR A 224 32.22 17.65 -30.64
N GLY A 225 30.98 17.54 -30.16
CA GLY A 225 29.82 17.18 -30.97
C GLY A 225 29.75 15.68 -31.31
N ASP A 226 30.69 14.86 -30.85
CA ASP A 226 30.74 13.43 -31.14
C ASP A 226 29.79 12.63 -30.24
N LEU A 227 29.25 11.52 -30.77
CA LEU A 227 28.47 10.59 -29.95
C LEU A 227 29.42 9.68 -29.17
N VAL A 228 29.40 9.81 -27.84
CA VAL A 228 30.23 9.03 -26.93
C VAL A 228 29.36 8.08 -26.09
N PRO A 229 29.74 6.79 -25.95
CA PRO A 229 28.99 5.87 -25.12
C PRO A 229 29.29 6.09 -23.64
N LEU A 230 28.26 6.27 -22.81
CA LEU A 230 28.42 6.27 -21.37
C LEU A 230 28.65 4.86 -20.82
N ARG A 231 29.18 4.80 -19.58
CA ARG A 231 29.32 3.56 -18.82
C ARG A 231 27.94 2.93 -18.61
N ALA A 232 27.85 1.62 -18.84
CA ALA A 232 26.62 0.87 -18.58
C ALA A 232 26.22 0.98 -17.10
N SER A 233 24.94 1.20 -16.83
CA SER A 233 24.38 1.21 -15.49
C SER A 233 23.80 -0.16 -15.14
N TYR A 234 23.93 -0.54 -13.88
CA TYR A 234 23.45 -1.79 -13.33
C TYR A 234 22.73 -1.52 -12.00
N ALA A 235 21.62 -2.20 -11.77
CA ALA A 235 20.97 -2.21 -10.46
C ALA A 235 20.42 -3.60 -10.16
N PHE A 236 20.61 -4.04 -8.92
CA PHE A 236 19.97 -5.21 -8.35
C PHE A 236 19.14 -4.75 -7.15
N SER A 237 17.87 -5.13 -7.10
CA SER A 237 17.03 -4.89 -5.93
C SER A 237 16.33 -6.15 -5.46
N TYR A 238 16.15 -6.22 -4.14
CA TYR A 238 15.35 -7.21 -3.46
C TYR A 238 14.41 -6.51 -2.49
N GLU A 239 13.12 -6.76 -2.62
CA GLU A 239 12.07 -6.21 -1.78
C GLU A 239 11.20 -7.34 -1.22
N ALA A 240 11.06 -7.37 0.10
CA ALA A 240 10.24 -8.34 0.82
C ALA A 240 9.11 -7.59 1.55
N PRO A 241 7.96 -7.38 0.90
CA PRO A 241 6.82 -6.73 1.51
C PRO A 241 6.22 -7.63 2.59
N ARG A 242 5.86 -7.04 3.72
CA ARG A 242 5.28 -7.72 4.89
C ARG A 242 6.04 -8.98 5.28
N ILE A 243 7.37 -8.97 5.29
CA ILE A 243 8.21 -10.15 5.54
C ILE A 243 7.96 -10.80 6.91
N LEU A 244 7.60 -10.01 7.93
CA LEU A 244 7.28 -10.49 9.28
C LEU A 244 5.83 -10.16 9.68
N PRO A 245 5.26 -10.91 10.66
CA PRO A 245 4.00 -10.52 11.30
C PRO A 245 4.07 -9.07 11.81
N GLY A 246 3.00 -8.30 11.60
CA GLY A 246 2.98 -6.86 11.91
C GLY A 246 3.24 -5.95 10.71
N ALA A 247 3.31 -6.49 9.49
CA ALA A 247 3.43 -5.73 8.24
C ALA A 247 4.76 -4.98 8.08
N PHE A 248 5.86 -5.64 8.45
CA PHE A 248 7.20 -5.13 8.22
C PHE A 248 7.63 -5.30 6.76
N ASN A 249 8.09 -4.24 6.11
CA ASN A 249 8.65 -4.28 4.77
C ASN A 249 10.18 -4.22 4.87
N PHE A 250 10.87 -4.89 3.96
CA PHE A 250 12.31 -4.78 3.83
C PHE A 250 12.67 -4.57 2.37
N GLY A 251 13.65 -3.72 2.09
CA GLY A 251 14.18 -3.59 0.75
C GLY A 251 15.66 -3.25 0.76
N VAL A 252 16.37 -3.75 -0.24
CA VAL A 252 17.76 -3.40 -0.51
C VAL A 252 17.94 -3.24 -2.02
N GLU A 253 18.68 -2.23 -2.43
CA GLU A 253 19.10 -1.99 -3.81
C GLU A 253 20.60 -1.73 -3.81
N VAL A 254 21.34 -2.44 -4.64
CA VAL A 254 22.76 -2.18 -4.92
C VAL A 254 22.86 -1.75 -6.37
N TYR A 255 23.58 -0.68 -6.64
CA TYR A 255 23.63 -0.08 -7.96
C TYR A 255 24.98 0.55 -8.29
N ASP A 256 25.26 0.55 -9.57
CA ASP A 256 26.26 1.39 -10.22
C ASP A 256 25.55 2.02 -11.41
N ARG A 257 25.03 3.23 -11.25
CA ARG A 257 24.15 3.86 -12.24
C ARG A 257 24.41 5.34 -12.42
N SER A 258 24.15 5.80 -13.63
CA SER A 258 23.86 7.21 -13.86
C SER A 258 22.38 7.45 -13.53
N PRO A 259 22.00 8.58 -12.92
CA PRO A 259 20.59 8.89 -12.69
C PRO A 259 19.80 8.81 -14.00
N PHE A 260 18.72 8.03 -14.00
CA PHE A 260 17.93 7.82 -15.21
C PHE A 260 17.10 9.07 -15.55
N TYR A 261 17.25 9.60 -16.76
CA TYR A 261 16.38 10.64 -17.33
C TYR A 261 15.72 10.07 -18.59
N PRO A 262 14.38 10.14 -18.73
CA PRO A 262 13.73 9.70 -19.95
C PRO A 262 14.22 10.51 -21.15
N VAL A 263 14.81 9.82 -22.12
CA VAL A 263 15.59 10.33 -23.28
C VAL A 263 14.72 11.04 -24.35
N PHE A 264 13.47 11.37 -24.06
CA PHE A 264 12.55 11.91 -25.07
C PHE A 264 12.53 13.44 -25.17
N TYR A 265 13.31 14.17 -24.36
CA TYR A 265 13.29 15.65 -24.34
C TYR A 265 14.70 16.24 -24.22
N THR A 266 15.00 17.16 -25.13
CA THR A 266 16.31 17.39 -25.77
C THR A 266 17.12 18.54 -25.17
N ASN A 267 16.68 19.09 -24.03
CA ASN A 267 17.36 20.18 -23.33
C ASN A 267 17.61 19.82 -21.86
N LEU A 268 18.29 18.68 -21.62
CA LEU A 268 18.77 18.30 -20.30
C LEU A 268 20.11 18.98 -20.08
N ASP A 269 20.18 19.95 -19.16
CA ASP A 269 21.44 20.64 -18.89
C ASP A 269 22.51 19.63 -18.45
N SER A 270 23.64 19.70 -19.15
CA SER A 270 24.37 18.51 -19.62
C SER A 270 25.17 17.76 -18.54
N LEU A 271 25.41 18.36 -17.37
CA LEU A 271 26.31 17.79 -16.35
C LEU A 271 25.71 16.59 -15.59
N ARG A 272 24.41 16.60 -15.32
CA ARG A 272 23.75 15.59 -14.45
C ARG A 272 23.68 14.21 -15.10
N ARG A 273 23.73 14.17 -16.43
CA ARG A 273 23.82 12.95 -17.25
C ARG A 273 25.16 12.23 -17.06
N TYR A 274 26.21 12.97 -16.68
CA TYR A 274 27.53 12.44 -16.33
C TYR A 274 27.69 12.17 -14.84
N GLU A 275 26.68 12.45 -14.01
CA GLU A 275 26.67 12.02 -12.62
C GLU A 275 26.67 10.49 -12.56
N ARG A 276 27.58 9.93 -11.78
CA ARG A 276 27.63 8.50 -11.50
C ARG A 276 27.45 8.25 -10.02
N ARG A 277 26.56 7.32 -9.68
CA ARG A 277 26.36 6.85 -8.30
C ARG A 277 26.64 5.36 -8.19
N ARG A 278 27.55 5.02 -7.28
CA ARG A 278 27.91 3.64 -6.93
C ARG A 278 27.62 3.42 -5.47
N GLY A 279 26.73 2.50 -5.15
CA GLY A 279 26.29 2.43 -3.78
C GLY A 279 25.20 1.42 -3.52
N PHE A 280 24.60 1.58 -2.37
CA PHE A 280 23.41 0.83 -2.00
C PHE A 280 22.46 1.69 -1.19
N ASN A 281 21.18 1.34 -1.26
CA ASN A 281 20.19 1.78 -0.31
C ASN A 281 19.49 0.57 0.31
N ALA A 282 19.12 0.68 1.57
CA ALA A 282 18.33 -0.31 2.27
C ALA A 282 17.26 0.39 3.10
N TYR A 283 16.13 -0.29 3.33
CA TYR A 283 15.12 0.21 4.24
C TYR A 283 14.44 -0.92 5.00
N ILE A 284 13.98 -0.55 6.19
CA ILE A 284 12.95 -1.28 6.93
C ILE A 284 11.70 -0.39 6.98
N GLY A 285 10.55 -0.99 6.74
CA GLY A 285 9.26 -0.32 6.69
C GLY A 285 8.24 -0.97 7.61
N LEU A 286 7.20 -0.23 7.98
CA LEU A 286 6.05 -0.72 8.73
C LEU A 286 4.77 -0.14 8.12
N ASP A 287 3.84 -1.01 7.71
CA ASP A 287 2.50 -0.56 7.34
C ASP A 287 1.68 -0.27 8.61
N TRP A 288 1.33 0.99 8.83
CA TRP A 288 0.54 1.42 9.97
C TRP A 288 -0.90 1.74 9.57
N ARG A 289 -1.85 1.12 10.26
CA ARG A 289 -3.31 1.27 10.05
C ARG A 289 -3.79 1.00 8.62
N GLU A 290 -3.01 0.24 7.83
CA GLU A 290 -3.28 -0.06 6.42
C GLU A 290 -3.32 1.17 5.48
N LEU A 291 -2.88 2.33 5.96
CA LEU A 291 -2.93 3.61 5.23
C LEU A 291 -1.55 4.25 5.08
N PHE A 292 -0.71 4.10 6.10
CA PHE A 292 0.61 4.68 6.15
C PHE A 292 1.67 3.60 5.97
N GLU A 293 2.77 3.93 5.30
CA GLU A 293 4.00 3.16 5.37
C GLU A 293 5.11 4.04 5.93
N LEU A 294 5.65 3.65 7.08
CA LEU A 294 6.74 4.35 7.75
C LEU A 294 8.04 3.62 7.44
N ARG A 295 9.01 4.26 6.79
CA ARG A 295 10.31 3.65 6.45
C ARG A 295 11.47 4.37 7.12
N VAL A 296 12.37 3.58 7.69
CA VAL A 296 13.74 4.01 8.00
C VAL A 296 14.64 3.53 6.88
N ARG A 297 15.35 4.45 6.25
CA ARG A 297 16.21 4.22 5.09
C ARG A 297 17.66 4.48 5.48
N PHE A 298 18.56 3.69 4.92
CA PHE A 298 19.99 3.96 4.93
C PHE A 298 20.50 3.93 3.50
N ARG A 299 21.33 4.91 3.12
CA ARG A 299 22.02 4.90 1.83
C ARG A 299 23.49 5.21 1.99
N SER A 300 24.31 4.62 1.14
CA SER A 300 25.72 4.90 0.98
C SER A 300 26.00 5.01 -0.52
N ASP A 301 26.26 6.24 -0.98
CA ASP A 301 26.53 6.58 -2.38
C ASP A 301 27.97 7.08 -2.52
N GLU A 302 28.78 6.48 -3.39
CA GLU A 302 29.97 7.14 -3.93
C GLU A 302 29.56 7.89 -5.21
N VAL A 303 29.79 9.20 -5.23
CA VAL A 303 29.38 10.10 -6.33
C VAL A 303 30.61 10.62 -7.06
N ASP A 304 30.57 10.57 -8.39
CA ASP A 304 31.59 11.13 -9.27
C ASP A 304 30.98 11.71 -10.57
N TYR A 305 31.79 12.51 -11.26
CA TYR A 305 31.51 13.08 -12.58
C TYR A 305 32.68 12.80 -13.53
N ASP A 306 33.37 11.66 -13.36
CA ASP A 306 34.64 11.36 -14.04
C ASP A 306 34.49 11.25 -15.57
N ASP A 307 33.27 10.96 -16.06
CA ASP A 307 32.94 10.87 -17.48
C ASP A 307 32.56 12.22 -18.11
N ALA A 308 32.46 13.30 -17.32
CA ALA A 308 32.08 14.61 -17.83
C ALA A 308 33.20 15.20 -18.72
N PRO A 309 32.89 15.72 -19.93
CA PRO A 309 33.90 16.23 -20.84
C PRO A 309 34.60 17.49 -20.30
N PRO A 310 35.86 17.73 -20.69
CA PRO A 310 36.59 18.94 -20.31
C PRO A 310 35.82 20.20 -20.74
N GLY A 311 35.61 21.12 -19.80
CA GLY A 311 34.88 22.37 -20.04
C GLY A 311 33.41 22.35 -19.60
N LEU A 312 32.82 21.17 -19.35
CA LEU A 312 31.48 21.07 -18.78
C LEU A 312 31.46 21.30 -17.26
N ILE A 313 32.49 20.80 -16.57
CA ILE A 313 32.73 21.02 -15.15
C ILE A 313 34.22 21.30 -14.96
N SER A 314 34.55 22.31 -14.14
CA SER A 314 35.95 22.61 -13.86
C SER A 314 36.59 21.47 -13.05
N PRO A 315 37.90 21.16 -13.23
CA PRO A 315 38.56 20.12 -12.41
C PRO A 315 38.53 20.40 -10.91
N VAL A 316 38.38 21.66 -10.50
CA VAL A 316 38.22 22.03 -9.09
C VAL A 316 36.82 21.67 -8.59
N GLU A 317 35.80 22.03 -9.35
CA GLU A 317 34.40 21.74 -9.02
C GLU A 317 34.08 20.24 -9.08
N GLN A 318 34.66 19.52 -10.05
CA GLN A 318 34.56 18.06 -10.15
C GLN A 318 35.11 17.38 -8.90
N ARG A 319 36.30 17.80 -8.44
CA ARG A 319 36.90 17.28 -7.19
C ARG A 319 36.10 17.68 -5.95
N ALA A 320 35.52 18.88 -5.93
CA ALA A 320 34.72 19.35 -4.80
C ALA A 320 33.36 18.62 -4.67
N ASN A 321 32.85 18.03 -5.76
CA ASN A 321 31.58 17.30 -5.81
C ASN A 321 31.75 15.77 -5.93
N ARG A 322 32.99 15.29 -5.84
CA ARG A 322 33.31 13.87 -5.76
C ARG A 322 33.43 13.45 -4.30
N GLY A 323 32.74 12.38 -3.92
CA GLY A 323 32.87 11.82 -2.57
C GLY A 323 31.73 10.90 -2.18
N ARG A 324 31.79 10.44 -0.93
CA ARG A 324 30.81 9.53 -0.34
C ARG A 324 29.69 10.29 0.39
N ILE A 325 28.46 9.87 0.17
CA ILE A 325 27.26 10.27 0.90
C ILE A 325 26.75 9.07 1.69
N ASP A 326 26.96 9.09 3.00
CA ASP A 326 26.34 8.14 3.94
C ASP A 326 25.17 8.85 4.63
N ALA A 327 23.94 8.38 4.48
CA ALA A 327 22.77 9.08 5.02
C ALA A 327 21.72 8.13 5.61
N VAL A 328 21.07 8.60 6.68
CA VAL A 328 19.88 7.97 7.26
C VAL A 328 18.67 8.82 6.88
N GLY A 329 17.59 8.15 6.45
CA GLY A 329 16.35 8.78 6.07
C GLY A 329 15.15 8.24 6.83
N PHE A 330 14.16 9.09 7.05
CA PHE A 330 12.83 8.72 7.52
C PHE A 330 11.81 9.12 6.45
N GLN A 331 11.03 8.13 5.99
CA GLN A 331 10.01 8.34 4.98
C GLN A 331 8.64 7.98 5.54
N VAL A 332 7.66 8.84 5.27
CA VAL A 332 6.24 8.56 5.49
C VAL A 332 5.56 8.53 4.14
N LEU A 333 4.88 7.43 3.84
CA LEU A 333 4.00 7.25 2.70
C LEU A 333 2.55 7.21 3.18
N TYR A 334 1.63 7.82 2.44
CA TYR A 334 0.19 7.69 2.61
C TYR A 334 -0.44 7.44 1.24
N ASP A 335 -1.21 6.36 1.07
CA ASP A 335 -1.78 6.00 -0.24
C ASP A 335 -3.18 5.39 -0.15
N THR A 336 -4.20 6.20 -0.46
CA THR A 336 -5.60 5.80 -0.57
C THR A 336 -6.09 5.67 -2.02
N ARG A 337 -5.18 5.69 -3.01
CA ARG A 337 -5.57 5.61 -4.41
C ARG A 337 -6.21 4.27 -4.75
N GLU A 338 -7.30 4.36 -5.51
CA GLU A 338 -8.05 3.23 -6.04
C GLU A 338 -7.74 3.01 -7.51
N GLY A 339 -7.68 1.75 -7.95
CA GLY A 339 -7.44 1.38 -9.35
C GLY A 339 -6.04 1.77 -9.82
N ARG A 340 -5.20 0.77 -10.08
CA ARG A 340 -3.94 0.96 -10.82
C ARG A 340 -4.00 0.10 -12.08
N PRO A 341 -3.55 0.60 -13.24
CA PRO A 341 -2.79 1.84 -13.44
C PRO A 341 -3.63 3.15 -13.56
N PHE A 342 -4.95 3.06 -13.76
CA PHE A 342 -5.81 4.25 -13.99
C PHE A 342 -6.54 4.71 -12.72
N THR A 343 -5.88 5.51 -11.89
CA THR A 343 -6.45 6.03 -10.64
C THR A 343 -7.49 7.12 -10.88
N ARG A 344 -8.65 6.98 -10.22
CA ARG A 344 -9.78 7.94 -10.34
C ARG A 344 -10.00 8.81 -9.10
N ALA A 345 -9.70 8.26 -7.93
CA ALA A 345 -9.96 8.89 -6.65
C ALA A 345 -8.86 8.54 -5.65
N GLY A 346 -8.71 9.40 -4.65
CA GLY A 346 -7.82 9.18 -3.53
C GLY A 346 -6.62 10.12 -3.50
N LEU A 347 -5.82 9.96 -2.45
CA LEU A 347 -4.67 10.79 -2.15
C LEU A 347 -3.43 9.89 -2.09
N TYR A 348 -2.37 10.35 -2.73
CA TYR A 348 -1.02 9.86 -2.52
C TYR A 348 -0.19 10.99 -1.94
N ALA A 349 0.52 10.73 -0.85
CA ALA A 349 1.46 11.68 -0.28
C ALA A 349 2.71 10.94 0.21
N THR A 350 3.87 11.55 0.02
CA THR A 350 5.14 11.06 0.56
C THR A 350 5.93 12.24 1.13
N ALA A 351 6.59 12.02 2.26
CA ALA A 351 7.58 12.93 2.80
C ALA A 351 8.82 12.12 3.19
N LEU A 352 10.00 12.57 2.75
CA LEU A 352 11.29 11.98 3.06
C LEU A 352 12.18 13.03 3.68
N MET A 353 12.60 12.79 4.91
CA MET A 353 13.69 13.51 5.55
C MET A 353 14.95 12.66 5.48
N GLU A 354 16.09 13.26 5.18
CA GLU A 354 17.40 12.62 5.22
C GLU A 354 18.42 13.49 5.92
N HIS A 355 19.34 12.83 6.61
CA HIS A 355 20.46 13.43 7.30
C HIS A 355 21.72 12.62 7.03
N THR A 356 22.78 13.29 6.59
CA THR A 356 24.09 12.65 6.38
C THR A 356 24.77 12.30 7.70
N LEU A 357 25.45 11.17 7.75
CA LEU A 357 26.24 10.73 8.88
C LEU A 357 27.62 11.40 8.92
N SER A 358 28.28 11.35 10.07
CA SER A 358 29.58 11.98 10.30
C SER A 358 30.73 11.46 9.40
N ARG A 359 30.60 10.24 8.87
CA ARG A 359 31.55 9.60 7.94
C ARG A 359 31.36 10.03 6.48
N SER A 360 30.26 10.72 6.17
CA SER A 360 29.97 11.27 4.85
C SER A 360 30.92 12.42 4.52
N ASP A 361 31.38 12.52 3.28
CA ASP A 361 32.23 13.63 2.81
C ASP A 361 31.41 14.93 2.69
N PHE A 362 30.10 14.77 2.43
CA PHE A 362 29.13 15.86 2.38
C PHE A 362 28.26 15.85 3.64
N ARG A 363 28.05 17.02 4.25
CA ARG A 363 27.23 17.19 5.45
C ARG A 363 26.01 18.04 5.17
N PHE A 364 24.85 17.40 5.07
CA PHE A 364 23.58 18.08 4.85
C PHE A 364 22.40 17.35 5.49
N SER A 365 21.32 18.10 5.66
CA SER A 365 19.98 17.59 5.89
C SER A 365 19.09 18.02 4.74
N ARG A 366 18.18 17.15 4.30
CA ARG A 366 17.18 17.52 3.31
C ARG A 366 15.82 16.93 3.66
N VAL A 367 14.77 17.65 3.28
CA VAL A 367 13.38 17.20 3.38
C VAL A 367 12.74 17.43 2.02
N VAL A 368 12.11 16.40 1.48
CA VAL A 368 11.33 16.45 0.24
C VAL A 368 9.95 15.88 0.47
N GLY A 369 8.94 16.50 -0.13
CA GLY A 369 7.55 16.07 -0.03
C GLY A 369 6.84 16.19 -1.37
N GLU A 370 5.93 15.24 -1.62
CA GLU A 370 5.03 15.25 -2.77
C GLU A 370 3.63 14.83 -2.33
N ALA A 371 2.61 15.49 -2.88
CA ALA A 371 1.22 15.10 -2.74
C ALA A 371 0.50 15.13 -4.10
N GLN A 372 -0.34 14.13 -4.35
CA GLN A 372 -1.16 13.96 -5.54
C GLN A 372 -2.60 13.62 -5.11
N TYR A 373 -3.55 14.48 -5.45
CA TYR A 373 -4.96 14.30 -5.11
C TYR A 373 -5.81 14.16 -6.37
N TYR A 374 -6.54 13.04 -6.47
CA TYR A 374 -7.38 12.69 -7.61
C TYR A 374 -8.85 12.92 -7.26
N ILE A 375 -9.51 13.81 -8.01
CA ILE A 375 -10.90 14.20 -7.80
C ILE A 375 -11.71 13.75 -9.02
N PRO A 376 -12.55 12.71 -8.91
CA PRO A 376 -13.38 12.28 -10.03
C PRO A 376 -14.51 13.29 -10.28
N PHE A 377 -14.81 13.58 -11.53
CA PHE A 377 -15.99 14.36 -11.92
C PHE A 377 -16.70 13.71 -13.11
N GLY A 378 -17.93 13.23 -12.89
CA GLY A 378 -18.64 12.38 -13.85
C GLY A 378 -18.04 10.96 -13.97
N SER A 379 -18.50 10.19 -14.95
CA SER A 379 -18.11 8.78 -15.14
C SER A 379 -16.71 8.60 -15.75
N GLU A 380 -16.18 9.59 -16.46
CA GLU A 380 -14.98 9.41 -17.32
C GLU A 380 -13.88 10.46 -17.11
N ARG A 381 -14.05 11.41 -16.18
CA ARG A 381 -13.11 12.53 -16.01
C ARG A 381 -12.58 12.61 -14.58
N VAL A 382 -11.32 13.04 -14.45
CA VAL A 382 -10.59 13.13 -13.18
C VAL A 382 -9.73 14.39 -13.20
N LEU A 383 -9.79 15.18 -12.13
CA LEU A 383 -8.89 16.32 -11.91
C LEU A 383 -7.77 15.85 -10.99
N LEU A 384 -6.52 16.03 -11.42
CA LEU A 384 -5.33 15.75 -10.62
C LEU A 384 -4.75 17.07 -10.11
N LEU A 385 -4.64 17.20 -8.79
CA LEU A 385 -3.88 18.26 -8.13
C LEU A 385 -2.56 17.67 -7.62
N ARG A 386 -1.42 18.24 -8.02
CA ARG A 386 -0.08 17.79 -7.62
C ARG A 386 0.70 18.95 -6.99
N GLY A 387 1.37 18.69 -5.88
CA GLY A 387 2.27 19.63 -5.23
C GLY A 387 3.56 18.96 -4.79
N LEU A 388 4.68 19.66 -4.94
CA LEU A 388 6.01 19.22 -4.50
C LEU A 388 6.68 20.34 -3.71
N ALA A 389 7.43 19.98 -2.67
CA ALA A 389 8.21 20.91 -1.87
C ALA A 389 9.52 20.26 -1.43
N GLY A 390 10.59 21.05 -1.35
CA GLY A 390 11.92 20.61 -0.93
C GLY A 390 12.64 21.67 -0.12
N MET A 391 13.38 21.25 0.90
CA MET A 391 14.26 22.11 1.68
C MET A 391 15.54 21.34 2.00
N ALA A 392 16.69 22.01 1.98
CA ALA A 392 17.95 21.39 2.30
C ALA A 392 18.92 22.41 2.92
N SER A 393 19.87 21.92 3.74
CA SER A 393 20.89 22.75 4.38
C SER A 393 22.13 22.88 3.49
N ASP A 394 22.77 24.05 3.51
CA ASP A 394 24.04 24.27 2.82
C ASP A 394 25.26 23.88 3.67
N PRO A 395 26.39 23.49 3.05
CA PRO A 395 26.58 23.33 1.60
C PRO A 395 26.05 21.98 1.06
N LEU A 396 25.46 21.99 -0.13
CA LEU A 396 25.02 20.79 -0.86
C LEU A 396 25.96 20.47 -2.03
N PRO A 397 26.34 19.19 -2.22
CA PRO A 397 26.97 18.78 -3.47
C PRO A 397 26.00 18.95 -4.64
N LEU A 398 26.55 19.12 -5.85
CA LEU A 398 25.78 19.25 -7.09
C LEU A 398 24.73 18.13 -7.22
N SER A 399 25.08 16.90 -6.88
CA SER A 399 24.19 15.74 -6.97
C SER A 399 22.95 15.80 -6.06
N GLU A 400 22.93 16.69 -5.06
CA GLU A 400 21.84 16.79 -4.07
C GLU A 400 21.10 18.13 -4.12
N LYS A 401 21.43 19.00 -5.09
CA LYS A 401 20.66 20.23 -5.34
C LYS A 401 19.25 19.90 -5.86
N PHE A 402 18.32 20.83 -5.64
CA PHE A 402 16.98 20.77 -6.21
C PHE A 402 16.96 21.44 -7.59
N TRP A 403 16.11 20.92 -8.46
CA TRP A 403 15.93 21.41 -9.83
C TRP A 403 14.44 21.54 -10.09
N LEU A 404 14.06 22.46 -10.95
CA LEU A 404 12.70 22.64 -11.44
C LEU A 404 12.70 22.60 -12.97
N GLY A 405 11.53 22.44 -13.57
CA GLY A 405 11.40 22.31 -15.03
C GLY A 405 11.44 20.87 -15.54
N GLY A 406 11.34 20.72 -16.85
CA GLY A 406 11.32 19.44 -17.54
C GLY A 406 9.98 18.67 -17.47
N PHE A 407 9.95 17.52 -18.13
CA PHE A 407 8.73 16.73 -18.33
C PHE A 407 8.06 16.22 -17.04
N GLU A 408 8.90 15.88 -16.05
CA GLU A 408 8.47 15.23 -14.80
C GLU A 408 7.95 16.20 -13.75
N LEU A 409 8.45 17.44 -13.70
CA LEU A 409 8.11 18.41 -12.66
C LEU A 409 7.23 19.55 -13.17
N LEU A 410 7.73 20.31 -14.15
CA LEU A 410 7.05 21.50 -14.69
C LEU A 410 7.20 21.54 -16.21
N ARG A 411 6.21 20.96 -16.91
CA ARG A 411 6.17 20.92 -18.38
C ARG A 411 6.08 22.33 -18.95
N GLY A 412 6.73 22.55 -20.09
CA GLY A 412 6.77 23.84 -20.80
C GLY A 412 7.97 24.72 -20.41
N TYR A 413 8.79 24.28 -19.45
CA TYR A 413 10.07 24.87 -19.10
C TYR A 413 11.18 23.85 -19.33
N ASP A 414 12.34 24.32 -19.79
CA ASP A 414 13.57 23.51 -19.80
C ASP A 414 13.93 23.11 -18.37
N GLN A 415 14.74 22.07 -18.23
CA GLN A 415 15.17 21.60 -16.91
C GLN A 415 16.36 22.43 -16.43
N ASP A 416 16.24 23.03 -15.23
CA ASP A 416 17.27 23.85 -14.56
C ASP A 416 18.50 23.06 -14.09
#